data_AF-A0A7K5LX45-F1
#
_entry.id   AF-A0A7K5LX45-F1
#
_cell.length_a   1.000
_cell.length_b   1.000
_cell.length_c   1.000
_cell.angle_alpha   90.00
_cell.angle_beta   90.00
_cell.angle_gamma   90.00
#
_symmetry.space_group_name_H-M   'P 1'
#
loop_
_entity.id
_entity.type
_entity.pdbx_description
1 polymer ?
#
loop_
_entity_poly.entity_id
_entity_poly.type
_entity_poly.pdbx_seq_one_letter_code
_entity_poly.pdbx_strand_id
1 'polypeptide(L)'
;MEIPSAGIVNRYIATQGPLPHTCGHFWQVVWDHKLSLIIMLTTLTERGRTKCHQYWPDPPDVMEYGCFRVRCHSEDCTIAYVVREMVITNIETEQQHTVTHLQYVAWPDHGVPDDSMDFLEFVNCMRPKRVKNEPVLVHCSAGIGRTGVLVTMETAMCLIERNQPVYPLDIVRKMRDQRAMMVQTS
;
A
#
# COMPACT_ATOMS: atom_id res chain seq x y z
N MET A 1 9.90 4.43 9.44
CA MET A 1 10.64 5.61 8.99
C MET A 1 10.53 6.71 10.04
N GLU A 2 11.65 7.04 10.68
CA GLU A 2 11.70 8.05 11.74
C GLU A 2 11.84 9.46 11.18
N ILE A 3 11.11 10.41 11.76
CA ILE A 3 11.19 11.84 11.51
C ILE A 3 11.72 12.49 12.81
N PRO A 4 13.07 12.62 12.95
CA PRO A 4 13.71 12.84 14.26
C PRO A 4 13.25 14.08 15.00
N SER A 5 13.05 15.20 14.29
CA SER A 5 12.68 16.48 14.91
C SER A 5 11.27 16.51 15.52
N ALA A 6 10.40 15.56 15.16
CA ALA A 6 9.01 15.53 15.63
C ALA A 6 8.67 14.30 16.48
N GLY A 7 9.62 13.38 16.70
CA GLY A 7 9.35 12.11 17.37
C GLY A 7 8.28 11.26 16.65
N ILE A 8 8.05 11.50 15.36
CA ILE A 8 7.08 10.77 14.55
C ILE A 8 7.78 9.58 13.89
N VAL A 9 7.15 8.41 13.95
CA VAL A 9 7.59 7.21 13.25
C VAL A 9 6.47 6.73 12.35
N ASN A 10 6.62 6.94 11.04
CA ASN A 10 5.71 6.35 10.06
C ASN A 10 6.02 4.86 9.94
N ARG A 11 5.02 4.02 10.23
CA ARG A 11 5.13 2.56 10.20
C ARG A 11 4.55 2.02 8.88
N TYR A 12 5.20 0.99 8.35
CA TYR A 12 4.83 0.35 7.10
C TYR A 12 5.04 -1.15 7.21
N ILE A 13 4.19 -1.92 6.53
CA ILE A 13 4.45 -3.32 6.18
C ILE A 13 4.64 -3.35 4.67
N ALA A 14 5.89 -3.49 4.22
CA ALA A 14 6.23 -3.60 2.80
C ALA A 14 6.21 -5.07 2.38
N THR A 15 5.32 -5.44 1.46
CA THR A 15 5.13 -6.83 1.03
C THR A 15 4.99 -6.97 -0.50
N GLN A 16 5.08 -8.19 -1.00
CA GLN A 16 4.81 -8.51 -2.40
C GLN A 16 3.31 -8.47 -2.70
N GLY A 17 2.95 -8.35 -3.98
CA GLY A 17 1.60 -8.62 -4.44
C GLY A 17 1.22 -10.07 -4.12
N PRO A 18 0.03 -10.34 -3.55
CA PRO A 18 -0.38 -11.71 -3.25
C PRO A 18 -0.36 -12.62 -4.47
N LEU A 19 0.04 -13.87 -4.22
CA LEU A 19 -0.16 -15.00 -5.13
C LEU A 19 -1.49 -15.68 -4.79
N PRO A 20 -2.06 -16.50 -5.69
CA PRO A 20 -3.33 -17.20 -5.41
C PRO A 20 -3.31 -17.96 -4.08
N HIS A 21 -2.23 -18.70 -3.79
CA HIS A 21 -2.07 -19.50 -2.58
C HIS A 21 -1.60 -18.70 -1.34
N THR A 22 -1.38 -17.39 -1.45
CA THR A 22 -0.95 -16.54 -0.31
C THR A 22 -1.97 -15.46 0.05
N CYS A 23 -3.13 -15.41 -0.58
CA CYS A 23 -4.16 -14.41 -0.28
C CYS A 23 -4.70 -14.55 1.15
N GLY A 24 -4.89 -15.79 1.64
CA GLY A 24 -5.25 -16.04 3.04
C GLY A 24 -4.21 -15.49 4.03
N HIS A 25 -2.92 -15.70 3.77
CA HIS A 25 -1.85 -15.16 4.60
C HIS A 25 -1.79 -13.63 4.57
N PHE A 26 -2.09 -13.02 3.42
CA PHE A 26 -2.15 -11.57 3.29
C PHE A 26 -3.26 -10.99 4.16
N TRP A 27 -4.47 -11.55 4.11
CA TRP A 27 -5.58 -11.13 4.96
C TRP A 27 -5.37 -11.44 6.45
N GLN A 28 -4.65 -12.52 6.77
CA GLN A 28 -4.23 -12.80 8.14
C GLN A 28 -3.36 -11.67 8.71
N VAL A 29 -2.37 -11.17 7.95
CA VAL A 29 -1.54 -10.04 8.38
C VAL A 29 -2.37 -8.77 8.59
N VAL A 30 -3.32 -8.49 7.69
CA VAL A 30 -4.25 -7.37 7.83
C VAL A 30 -5.07 -7.49 9.11
N TRP A 31 -5.59 -8.70 9.40
CA TRP A 31 -6.40 -8.97 10.57
C TRP A 31 -5.63 -8.92 11.89
N ASP A 32 -4.46 -9.54 11.96
CA ASP A 32 -3.64 -9.68 13.17
C ASP A 32 -3.11 -8.32 13.63
N HIS A 33 -2.69 -7.49 12.68
CA HIS A 33 -2.20 -6.14 12.96
C HIS A 33 -3.29 -5.07 12.94
N LYS A 34 -4.56 -5.44 12.72
CA LYS A 34 -5.72 -4.53 12.65
C LYS A 34 -5.50 -3.38 11.67
N LEU A 35 -4.93 -3.68 10.50
CA LEU A 35 -4.56 -2.68 9.50
C LEU A 35 -5.79 -2.12 8.83
N SER A 36 -5.97 -0.81 8.87
CA SER A 36 -7.11 -0.09 8.27
C SER A 36 -6.80 0.45 6.88
N LEU A 37 -5.54 0.38 6.42
CA LEU A 37 -5.10 0.96 5.14
C LEU A 37 -4.15 0.04 4.36
N ILE A 38 -4.56 -0.31 3.14
CA ILE A 38 -3.77 -1.03 2.15
C ILE A 38 -3.47 -0.13 0.95
N ILE A 39 -2.21 -0.06 0.55
CA ILE A 39 -1.73 0.67 -0.63
C ILE A 39 -1.19 -0.30 -1.67
N MET A 40 -1.83 -0.33 -2.83
CA MET A 40 -1.48 -1.15 -3.98
C MET A 40 -0.90 -0.27 -5.10
N LEU A 41 0.35 -0.49 -5.49
CA LEU A 41 1.05 0.35 -6.49
C LEU A 41 1.26 -0.40 -7.82
N THR A 42 0.29 -1.21 -8.23
CA THR A 42 0.36 -1.99 -9.47
C THR A 42 -1.03 -2.30 -9.98
N THR A 43 -1.17 -2.44 -11.29
CA THR A 43 -2.30 -3.16 -11.89
C THR A 43 -2.13 -4.66 -11.67
N LEU A 44 -3.20 -5.44 -11.89
CA LEU A 44 -3.14 -6.91 -11.81
C LEU A 44 -2.23 -7.51 -12.88
N THR A 45 -2.22 -6.90 -14.06
CA THR A 45 -1.48 -7.35 -15.25
C THR A 45 -0.83 -6.16 -15.95
N GLU A 46 0.42 -6.35 -16.37
CA GLU A 46 1.22 -5.39 -17.13
C GLU A 46 1.84 -6.13 -18.32
N ARG A 47 1.59 -5.67 -19.55
CA ARG A 47 2.01 -6.34 -20.81
C ARG A 47 1.71 -7.85 -20.86
N GLY A 48 0.54 -8.25 -20.38
CA GLY A 48 0.13 -9.65 -20.35
C GLY A 48 0.83 -10.50 -19.28
N ARG A 49 1.67 -9.90 -18.41
CA ARG A 49 2.28 -10.58 -17.27
C ARG A 49 1.53 -10.22 -15.99
N THR A 50 1.07 -11.22 -15.27
CA THR A 50 0.48 -11.05 -13.94
C THR A 50 1.50 -10.46 -12.98
N LYS A 51 1.14 -9.35 -12.32
CA LYS A 51 1.96 -8.66 -11.32
C LYS A 51 1.46 -8.87 -9.91
N CYS A 52 0.14 -9.05 -9.76
CA CYS A 52 -0.53 -9.29 -8.51
C CYS A 52 -1.78 -10.14 -8.78
N HIS A 53 -2.07 -11.12 -7.94
CA HIS A 53 -3.38 -11.76 -7.95
C HIS A 53 -4.42 -10.80 -7.36
N GLN A 54 -5.65 -10.87 -7.85
CA GLN A 54 -6.76 -10.14 -7.26
C GLN A 54 -7.14 -10.83 -5.94
N TYR A 55 -6.87 -10.15 -4.82
CA TYR A 55 -7.11 -10.67 -3.47
C TYR A 55 -8.34 -10.03 -2.80
N TRP A 56 -9.21 -9.41 -3.59
CA TRP A 56 -10.46 -8.80 -3.15
C TRP A 56 -11.59 -9.16 -4.12
N PRO A 57 -12.86 -9.23 -3.66
CA PRO A 57 -14.00 -9.43 -4.54
C PRO A 57 -14.42 -8.14 -5.25
N ASP A 58 -14.99 -8.26 -6.45
CA ASP A 58 -15.69 -7.16 -7.11
C ASP A 58 -17.07 -6.94 -6.45
N PRO A 59 -17.55 -5.70 -6.25
CA PRO A 59 -18.90 -5.49 -5.72
C PRO A 59 -19.99 -6.08 -6.66
N PRO A 60 -21.02 -6.78 -6.16
CA PRO A 60 -21.39 -7.01 -4.76
C PRO A 60 -20.86 -8.34 -4.18
N ASP A 61 -19.93 -9.00 -4.86
CA ASP A 61 -19.45 -10.33 -4.52
C ASP A 61 -18.74 -10.36 -3.17
N VAL A 62 -18.63 -11.58 -2.65
CA VAL A 62 -18.00 -11.90 -1.39
C VAL A 62 -17.05 -13.06 -1.63
N MET A 63 -15.83 -12.96 -1.11
CA MET A 63 -14.83 -14.02 -1.24
C MET A 63 -14.30 -14.45 0.13
N GLU A 64 -14.04 -15.75 0.26
CA GLU A 64 -13.46 -16.34 1.46
C GLU A 64 -11.97 -16.63 1.22
N TYR A 65 -11.15 -16.20 2.18
CA TYR A 65 -9.70 -16.35 2.19
C TYR A 65 -9.28 -16.98 3.52
N GLY A 66 -9.25 -18.32 3.57
CA GLY A 66 -9.01 -19.04 4.83
C GLY A 66 -10.17 -18.83 5.80
N CYS A 67 -9.90 -18.32 7.00
CA CYS A 67 -10.91 -18.05 8.04
C CYS A 67 -11.58 -16.67 7.92
N PHE A 68 -11.33 -15.96 6.81
CA PHE A 68 -11.84 -14.61 6.60
C PHE A 68 -12.80 -14.55 5.42
N ARG A 69 -13.89 -13.82 5.59
CA ARG A 69 -14.80 -13.40 4.53
C ARG A 69 -14.53 -11.93 4.24
N VAL A 70 -14.23 -11.60 2.98
CA VAL A 70 -13.95 -10.23 2.54
C VAL A 70 -15.06 -9.78 1.62
N ARG A 71 -15.51 -8.54 1.80
CA ARG A 71 -16.49 -7.85 0.96
C ARG A 71 -15.98 -6.47 0.58
N CYS A 72 -16.20 -6.08 -0.68
CA CYS A 72 -16.01 -4.71 -1.15
C CYS A 72 -17.36 -3.97 -1.12
N HIS A 73 -17.46 -2.87 -0.38
CA HIS A 73 -18.69 -2.09 -0.24
C HIS A 73 -18.83 -1.02 -1.32
N SER A 74 -17.74 -0.31 -1.61
CA SER A 74 -17.70 0.73 -2.63
C SER A 74 -16.38 0.66 -3.39
N GLU A 75 -16.43 1.12 -4.64
CA GLU A 75 -15.28 1.31 -5.50
C GLU A 75 -15.45 2.66 -6.21
N ASP A 76 -14.56 3.60 -5.90
CA ASP A 76 -14.53 4.94 -6.47
C ASP A 76 -13.27 5.10 -7.32
N CYS A 77 -13.45 5.38 -8.61
CA CYS A 77 -12.37 5.47 -9.58
C CYS A 77 -12.08 6.92 -9.97
N THR A 78 -10.79 7.28 -9.91
CA THR A 78 -10.24 8.46 -10.60
C THR A 78 -9.47 8.00 -11.85
N ILE A 79 -8.89 8.93 -12.59
CA ILE A 79 -8.01 8.62 -13.72
C ILE A 79 -6.75 7.86 -13.25
N ALA A 80 -6.20 8.23 -12.09
CA ALA A 80 -4.89 7.74 -11.65
C ALA A 80 -4.95 6.64 -10.59
N TYR A 81 -6.01 6.59 -9.80
CA TYR A 81 -6.15 5.65 -8.69
C TYR A 81 -7.60 5.24 -8.41
N VAL A 82 -7.75 4.09 -7.75
CA VAL A 82 -9.01 3.51 -7.30
C VAL A 82 -9.02 3.47 -5.78
N VAL A 83 -10.14 3.81 -5.16
CA VAL A 83 -10.39 3.70 -3.72
C VAL A 83 -11.47 2.67 -3.49
N ARG A 84 -11.24 1.72 -2.60
CA ARG A 84 -12.22 0.72 -2.19
C ARG A 84 -12.39 0.73 -0.69
N GLU A 85 -13.63 0.68 -0.23
CA GLU A 85 -13.94 0.44 1.18
C GLU A 85 -14.32 -1.03 1.34
N MET A 86 -13.53 -1.76 2.13
CA MET A 86 -13.67 -3.20 2.33
C MET A 86 -14.00 -3.51 3.77
N VAL A 87 -14.70 -4.62 3.98
CA VAL A 87 -14.88 -5.22 5.31
C VAL A 87 -14.35 -6.63 5.27
N ILE A 88 -13.46 -6.94 6.22
CA ILE A 88 -13.01 -8.29 6.51
C ILE A 88 -13.73 -8.78 7.77
N THR A 89 -14.35 -9.95 7.67
CA THR A 89 -15.06 -10.62 8.76
C THR A 89 -14.36 -11.92 9.09
N ASN A 90 -14.04 -12.14 10.36
CA ASN A 90 -13.60 -13.45 10.82
C ASN A 90 -14.81 -14.39 10.94
N ILE A 91 -14.78 -15.51 10.21
CA ILE A 91 -15.94 -16.40 10.03
C ILE A 91 -16.35 -17.08 11.35
N GLU A 92 -15.39 -17.38 12.23
CA GLU A 92 -15.67 -18.09 13.48
C GLU A 92 -16.26 -17.15 14.56
N THR A 93 -15.76 -15.92 14.61
CA THR A 93 -16.11 -14.96 15.67
C THR A 93 -17.15 -13.93 15.25
N GLU A 94 -17.45 -13.85 13.94
CA GLU A 94 -18.28 -12.81 13.30
C GLU A 94 -17.80 -11.37 13.58
N GLN A 95 -16.58 -11.21 14.10
CA GLN A 95 -15.98 -9.89 14.26
C GLN A 95 -15.64 -9.29 12.90
N GLN A 96 -15.84 -7.99 12.77
CA GLN A 96 -15.59 -7.24 11.54
C GLN A 96 -14.49 -6.21 11.75
N HIS A 97 -13.77 -5.93 10.68
CA HIS A 97 -12.76 -4.88 10.61
C HIS A 97 -12.83 -4.21 9.24
N THR A 98 -12.86 -2.88 9.22
CA THR A 98 -12.94 -2.09 7.99
C THR A 98 -11.54 -1.76 7.47
N VAL A 99 -11.35 -1.89 6.17
CA VAL A 99 -10.09 -1.61 5.50
C VAL A 99 -10.34 -0.74 4.27
N THR A 100 -9.68 0.40 4.21
CA THR A 100 -9.60 1.20 3.00
C THR A 100 -8.45 0.68 2.13
N HIS A 101 -8.73 0.41 0.85
CA HIS A 101 -7.76 -0.04 -0.14
C HIS A 101 -7.59 1.03 -1.23
N LEU A 102 -6.37 1.53 -1.38
CA LEU A 102 -6.01 2.53 -2.39
C LEU A 102 -5.08 1.91 -3.42
N GLN A 103 -5.52 1.88 -4.68
CA GLN A 103 -4.75 1.33 -5.78
C GLN A 103 -4.34 2.44 -6.76
N TYR A 104 -3.04 2.69 -6.89
CA TYR A 104 -2.50 3.56 -7.94
C TYR A 104 -2.33 2.76 -9.24
N VAL A 105 -3.03 3.16 -10.30
CA VAL A 105 -3.11 2.43 -11.59
C VAL A 105 -2.38 3.13 -12.74
N ALA A 106 -2.03 4.42 -12.59
CA ALA A 106 -1.33 5.20 -13.60
C ALA A 106 0.20 5.05 -13.60
N TRP A 107 0.76 4.04 -12.90
CA TRP A 107 2.20 3.79 -12.96
C TRP A 107 2.55 2.95 -14.19
N PRO A 108 3.39 3.45 -15.11
CA PRO A 108 3.73 2.71 -16.33
C PRO A 108 4.56 1.45 -16.04
N ASP A 109 4.51 0.51 -16.99
CA ASP A 109 5.22 -0.76 -16.92
C ASP A 109 6.76 -0.61 -16.89
N HIS A 110 7.28 0.39 -17.61
CA HIS A 110 8.70 0.75 -17.60
C HIS A 110 8.84 2.20 -17.16
N GLY A 111 9.83 2.43 -16.28
CA GLY A 111 10.17 3.77 -15.81
C GLY A 111 9.25 4.26 -14.68
N VAL A 112 8.94 5.55 -14.75
CA VAL A 112 8.23 6.31 -13.73
C VAL A 112 7.06 7.03 -14.39
N PRO A 113 6.03 7.45 -13.64
CA PRO A 113 4.97 8.29 -14.19
C PRO A 113 5.56 9.50 -14.93
N ASP A 114 5.08 9.76 -16.15
CA ASP A 114 5.54 10.89 -16.97
C ASP A 114 5.16 12.23 -16.30
N ASP A 115 4.01 12.26 -15.63
CA ASP A 115 3.57 13.35 -14.76
C ASP A 115 3.56 12.89 -13.29
N SER A 116 4.31 13.61 -12.46
CA SER A 116 4.37 13.38 -11.01
C SER A 116 3.13 13.85 -10.26
N MET A 117 2.30 14.71 -10.86
CA MET A 117 1.14 15.33 -10.20
C MET A 117 0.12 14.30 -9.73
N ASP A 118 -0.23 13.35 -10.59
CA ASP A 118 -1.15 12.25 -10.24
C ASP A 118 -0.64 11.43 -9.05
N PHE A 119 0.68 11.18 -8.99
CA PHE A 119 1.28 10.45 -7.88
C PHE A 119 1.30 11.28 -6.60
N LEU A 120 1.57 12.59 -6.69
CA LEU A 120 1.51 13.49 -5.54
C LEU A 120 0.08 13.61 -4.99
N GLU A 121 -0.92 13.71 -5.87
CA GLU A 121 -2.34 13.69 -5.48
C GLU A 121 -2.72 12.38 -4.79
N PHE A 122 -2.25 11.25 -5.32
CA PHE A 122 -2.42 9.95 -4.67
C PHE A 122 -1.82 9.90 -3.26
N VAL A 123 -0.59 10.39 -3.09
CA VAL A 123 0.06 10.46 -1.77
C VAL A 123 -0.72 11.40 -0.84
N ASN A 124 -1.21 12.53 -1.34
CA ASN A 124 -2.03 13.46 -0.55
C ASN A 124 -3.41 12.88 -0.19
N CYS A 125 -3.98 11.99 -1.01
CA CYS A 125 -5.19 11.24 -0.69
C CYS A 125 -4.95 10.17 0.40
N MET A 126 -3.79 9.50 0.33
CA MET A 126 -3.39 8.47 1.29
C MET A 126 -3.08 9.03 2.69
N ARG A 127 -2.31 10.11 2.77
CA ARG A 127 -1.71 10.60 4.04
C ARG A 127 -2.75 10.88 5.15
N PRO A 128 -3.89 11.53 4.88
CA PRO A 128 -4.95 11.76 5.88
C PRO A 128 -5.60 10.48 6.40
N LYS A 129 -5.52 9.36 5.67
CA LYS A 129 -6.09 8.07 6.06
C LYS A 129 -5.20 7.28 7.02
N ARG A 130 -4.00 7.79 7.32
CA ARG A 130 -3.09 7.15 8.28
C ARG A 130 -3.62 7.26 9.71
N VAL A 131 -3.61 6.13 10.40
CA VAL A 131 -3.81 6.07 11.84
C VAL A 131 -2.46 6.15 12.56
N LYS A 132 -2.39 6.97 13.61
CA LYS A 132 -1.16 7.14 14.41
C LYS A 132 -0.76 5.81 15.03
N ASN A 133 0.54 5.46 14.95
CA ASN A 133 1.13 4.21 15.45
C ASN A 133 0.67 2.92 14.76
N GLU A 134 -0.17 3.01 13.73
CA GLU A 134 -0.58 1.87 12.93
C GLU A 134 0.31 1.75 11.67
N PRO A 135 0.78 0.54 11.31
CA PRO A 135 1.46 0.34 10.04
C PRO A 135 0.51 0.50 8.85
N VAL A 136 0.98 1.12 7.78
CA VAL A 136 0.28 1.04 6.49
C VAL A 136 0.85 -0.13 5.69
N LEU A 137 -0.02 -1.02 5.21
CA LEU A 137 0.41 -2.08 4.32
C LEU A 137 0.64 -1.50 2.92
N VAL A 138 1.84 -1.67 2.37
CA VAL A 138 2.19 -1.18 1.03
C VAL A 138 2.73 -2.34 0.22
N HIS A 139 2.20 -2.52 -0.98
CA HIS A 139 2.71 -3.51 -1.92
C HIS A 139 2.70 -3.01 -3.36
N CYS A 140 3.48 -3.68 -4.20
CA CYS A 140 3.38 -3.59 -5.66
C CYS A 140 3.36 -5.01 -6.22
N SER A 141 4.31 -5.38 -7.09
CA SER A 141 4.56 -6.78 -7.45
C SER A 141 5.57 -7.43 -6.50
N ALA A 142 6.83 -6.99 -6.47
CA ALA A 142 7.85 -7.52 -5.55
C ALA A 142 7.92 -6.79 -4.19
N GLY A 143 7.21 -5.67 -4.04
CA GLY A 143 7.19 -4.90 -2.79
C GLY A 143 8.46 -4.11 -2.49
N ILE A 144 9.23 -3.71 -3.51
CA ILE A 144 10.53 -3.04 -3.33
C ILE A 144 10.72 -1.78 -4.19
N GLY A 145 10.34 -1.81 -5.48
CA GLY A 145 10.48 -0.69 -6.40
C GLY A 145 9.54 0.48 -6.07
N ARG A 146 8.32 0.44 -6.63
CA ARG A 146 7.26 1.44 -6.41
C ARG A 146 6.93 1.64 -4.93
N THR A 147 6.93 0.56 -4.15
CA THR A 147 6.79 0.58 -2.69
C THR A 147 7.84 1.47 -2.03
N GLY A 148 9.11 1.35 -2.42
CA GLY A 148 10.17 2.21 -1.89
C GLY A 148 10.01 3.67 -2.29
N VAL A 149 9.53 3.94 -3.50
CA VAL A 149 9.26 5.33 -3.95
C VAL A 149 8.17 5.98 -3.11
N LEU A 150 7.05 5.28 -2.85
CA LEU A 150 5.98 5.80 -1.98
C LEU A 150 6.52 6.13 -0.57
N VAL A 151 7.23 5.20 0.06
CA VAL A 151 7.78 5.40 1.40
C VAL A 151 8.78 6.56 1.41
N THR A 152 9.60 6.68 0.37
CA THR A 152 10.54 7.80 0.22
C THR A 152 9.82 9.14 0.11
N MET A 153 8.81 9.20 -0.75
CA MET A 153 8.06 10.42 -1.03
C MET A 153 7.35 10.90 0.23
N GLU A 154 6.59 10.04 0.89
CA GLU A 154 5.90 10.42 2.11
C GLU A 154 6.87 10.84 3.24
N THR A 155 8.02 10.16 3.36
CA THR A 155 9.07 10.55 4.32
C THR A 155 9.59 11.96 4.00
N ALA A 156 9.88 12.24 2.72
CA ALA A 156 10.36 13.54 2.28
C ALA A 156 9.31 14.65 2.52
N MET A 157 8.04 14.40 2.24
CA MET A 157 6.94 15.31 2.56
C MET A 157 6.90 15.67 4.06
N CYS A 158 6.96 14.66 4.93
CA CYS A 158 6.96 14.89 6.37
C CYS A 158 8.18 15.71 6.84
N LEU A 159 9.35 15.49 6.23
CA LEU A 159 10.56 16.25 6.53
C LEU A 159 10.44 17.71 6.08
N ILE A 160 9.95 17.95 4.85
CA ILE A 160 9.76 19.29 4.27
C ILE A 160 8.80 20.11 5.13
N GLU A 161 7.63 19.55 5.49
CA GLU A 161 6.64 20.21 6.36
C GLU A 161 7.19 20.63 7.73
N ARG A 162 8.30 20.03 8.15
CA ARG A 162 8.96 20.28 9.45
C ARG A 162 10.27 21.03 9.30
N ASN A 163 10.49 21.65 8.13
CA ASN A 163 11.72 22.36 7.80
C ASN A 163 12.99 21.54 8.07
N GLN A 164 12.93 20.22 7.83
CA GLN A 164 14.07 19.33 7.94
C GLN A 164 14.72 19.11 6.58
N PRO A 165 16.05 18.91 6.52
CA PRO A 165 16.72 18.58 5.27
C PRO A 165 16.27 17.20 4.76
N VAL A 166 16.13 17.09 3.45
CA VAL A 166 15.77 15.85 2.76
C VAL A 166 17.01 15.30 2.06
N TYR A 167 17.48 14.15 2.51
CA TYR A 167 18.56 13.40 1.87
C TYR A 167 18.01 12.08 1.34
N PRO A 168 17.57 12.00 0.06
CA PRO A 168 16.94 10.80 -0.49
C PRO A 168 17.82 9.55 -0.36
N LEU A 169 19.14 9.68 -0.51
CA LEU A 169 20.07 8.56 -0.38
C LEU A 169 20.04 7.95 1.04
N ASP A 170 19.96 8.77 2.08
CA ASP A 170 19.86 8.29 3.46
C ASP A 170 18.50 7.67 3.75
N ILE A 171 17.42 8.22 3.20
CA ILE A 171 16.08 7.64 3.31
C ILE A 171 16.09 6.22 2.71
N VAL A 172 16.65 6.07 1.50
CA VAL A 172 16.75 4.77 0.82
C VAL A 172 17.66 3.81 1.58
N ARG A 173 18.82 4.26 2.07
CA ARG A 173 19.72 3.44 2.90
C ARG A 173 18.98 2.87 4.12
N LYS A 174 18.30 3.73 4.89
CA LYS A 174 17.51 3.30 6.06
C LYS A 174 16.39 2.32 5.71
N MET A 175 15.77 2.44 4.54
CA MET A 175 14.79 1.45 4.07
C MET A 175 15.47 0.12 3.72
N ARG A 176 16.65 0.17 3.08
CA ARG A 176 17.42 -1.03 2.69
C ARG A 176 17.94 -1.83 3.88
N ASP A 177 18.14 -1.18 5.03
CA ASP A 177 18.45 -1.84 6.30
C ASP A 177 17.27 -2.68 6.85
N GLN A 178 16.03 -2.43 6.39
CA GLN A 178 14.81 -3.11 6.85
C GLN A 178 14.22 -4.06 5.79
N ARG A 179 14.33 -3.72 4.51
CA ARG A 179 13.95 -4.56 3.38
C ARG A 179 14.93 -4.32 2.24
N ALA A 180 15.64 -5.37 1.81
CA ALA A 180 16.64 -5.24 0.75
C ALA A 180 16.05 -4.67 -0.54
N MET A 181 16.87 -3.96 -1.31
CA MET A 181 16.55 -3.48 -2.66
C MET A 181 15.40 -2.45 -2.76
N MET A 182 14.96 -1.85 -1.65
CA MET A 182 13.98 -0.76 -1.68
C MET A 182 14.48 0.37 -2.60
N VAL A 183 13.56 0.86 -3.45
CA VAL A 183 13.83 1.69 -4.63
C VAL A 183 14.71 0.94 -5.64
N GLN A 184 14.04 0.13 -6.46
CA GLN A 184 14.59 -0.62 -7.59
C GLN A 184 14.06 -0.05 -8.90
N THR A 185 14.92 0.02 -9.91
CA THR A 185 14.58 0.30 -11.31
C THR A 185 14.56 -1.00 -12.11
N SER A 186 13.68 -1.08 -13.11
CA SER A 186 13.63 -2.16 -14.09
C SER A 186 14.61 -1.97 -15.24
#